data_AF-A0A150A8Y5-F1
#
_entry.id   AF-A0A150A8Y5-F1
#
_cell.length_a   1.000
_cell.length_b   1.000
_cell.length_c   1.000
_cell.angle_alpha   90.00
_cell.angle_beta   90.00
_cell.angle_gamma   90.00
#
_symmetry.space_group_name_H-M   'P 1'
#
loop_
_entity.id
_entity.type
_entity.pdbx_description
1 polymer ?
#
loop_
_entity_poly.entity_id
_entity_poly.type
_entity_poly.pdbx_seq_one_letter_code
_entity_poly.pdbx_strand_id
1 'polypeptide(L)'
;MAHKDYDALVAGLMFSDPEPRLWFGLHSTSTGNYSGIADPQLDEALDKGLSSQDESERKAAYEVVQQRLAELNPLIFYTRAAPGVMANGNVGGIVQYGMGSVLPETLWIQK
;
A
#
# COMPACT_ATOMS: atom_id res chain seq x y z
N MET A 1 -16.46 -15.87 -5.84
CA MET A 1 -15.74 -15.15 -4.76
C MET A 1 -15.54 -16.16 -3.64
N ALA A 2 -14.31 -16.33 -3.14
CA ALA A 2 -14.09 -17.17 -1.97
C ALA A 2 -14.94 -16.62 -0.82
N HIS A 3 -15.70 -17.48 -0.14
CA HIS A 3 -16.34 -17.11 1.11
C HIS A 3 -15.24 -16.63 2.04
N LYS A 4 -15.38 -15.44 2.66
CA LYS A 4 -14.44 -14.89 3.65
C LYS A 4 -14.48 -15.74 4.93
N ASP A 5 -14.12 -17.02 4.78
CA ASP A 5 -14.24 -18.10 5.75
C ASP A 5 -12.90 -18.23 6.48
N TYR A 6 -12.61 -17.20 7.28
CA TYR A 6 -11.42 -17.09 8.11
C TYR A 6 -11.74 -16.13 9.26
N ASP A 7 -11.10 -16.36 10.41
CA ASP A 7 -11.11 -15.39 11.51
C ASP A 7 -10.02 -14.32 11.33
N ALA A 8 -8.88 -14.71 10.75
CA ALA A 8 -7.76 -13.84 10.44
C ALA A 8 -6.98 -14.36 9.22
N LEU A 9 -6.34 -13.45 8.50
CA LEU A 9 -5.42 -13.77 7.41
C LEU A 9 -4.23 -12.82 7.42
N VAL A 10 -3.11 -13.30 6.88
CA VAL A 10 -1.96 -12.45 6.59
C VAL A 10 -2.11 -11.91 5.18
N ALA A 11 -2.21 -10.58 5.06
CA ALA A 11 -2.21 -9.88 3.78
C ALA A 11 -1.23 -8.71 3.83
N GLY A 12 -0.77 -8.32 2.64
CA GLY A 12 0.04 -7.12 2.46
C GLY A 12 -0.79 -5.99 1.84
N LEU A 13 -0.67 -4.80 2.41
CA LEU A 13 -1.04 -3.53 1.77
C LEU A 13 0.26 -2.86 1.32
N MET A 14 0.70 -3.19 0.10
CA MET A 14 1.99 -2.75 -0.45
C MET A 14 1.80 -1.63 -1.46
N PHE A 15 2.28 -0.43 -1.15
CA PHE A 15 2.10 0.75 -1.99
C PHE A 15 3.16 1.84 -1.72
N SER A 16 3.47 2.64 -2.74
CA SER A 16 4.31 3.85 -2.63
C SER A 16 3.48 5.12 -2.73
N ASP A 17 2.45 5.08 -3.58
CA ASP A 17 1.35 6.05 -3.65
C ASP A 17 0.09 5.35 -3.08
N PRO A 18 -0.76 6.02 -2.28
CA PRO A 18 -1.95 5.38 -1.71
C PRO A 18 -2.82 4.66 -2.76
N GLU A 19 -2.87 5.14 -3.99
CA GLU A 19 -3.69 4.61 -5.07
C GLU A 19 -2.92 3.67 -6.02
N PRO A 20 -3.61 2.68 -6.61
CA PRO A 20 -4.99 2.24 -6.34
C PRO A 20 -5.08 1.27 -5.16
N ARG A 21 -3.99 1.11 -4.39
CA ARG A 21 -3.81 -0.01 -3.46
C ARG A 21 -4.63 0.10 -2.19
N LEU A 22 -4.76 1.29 -1.60
CA LEU A 22 -5.63 1.50 -0.44
C LEU A 22 -7.09 1.27 -0.82
N TRP A 23 -7.56 1.85 -1.94
CA TRP A 23 -8.92 1.62 -2.44
C TRP A 23 -9.18 0.13 -2.64
N PHE A 24 -8.29 -0.57 -3.36
CA PHE A 24 -8.45 -2.00 -3.61
C PHE A 24 -8.51 -2.83 -2.32
N GLY A 25 -7.71 -2.50 -1.31
CA GLY A 25 -7.65 -3.29 -0.08
C GLY A 25 -8.74 -2.96 0.95
N LEU A 26 -9.36 -1.79 0.87
CA LEU A 26 -10.18 -1.24 1.97
C LEU A 26 -11.57 -0.79 1.56
N HIS A 27 -11.83 -0.52 0.28
CA HIS A 27 -13.14 -0.08 -0.17
C HIS A 27 -14.17 -1.22 -0.05
N SER A 28 -15.37 -0.93 0.45
CA SER A 28 -16.39 -1.95 0.78
C SER A 28 -16.80 -2.83 -0.40
N THR A 29 -16.81 -2.25 -1.60
CA THR A 29 -17.17 -2.93 -2.86
C THR A 29 -16.00 -3.64 -3.54
N SER A 30 -14.78 -3.47 -3.05
CA SER A 30 -13.60 -4.06 -3.68
C SER A 30 -13.50 -5.56 -3.41
N THR A 31 -13.15 -6.31 -4.45
CA THR A 31 -12.81 -7.74 -4.33
C THR A 31 -11.55 -8.00 -3.51
N GLY A 32 -10.70 -6.98 -3.35
CA GLY A 32 -9.49 -7.01 -2.53
C GLY A 32 -9.70 -6.70 -1.04
N ASN A 33 -10.92 -6.34 -0.65
CA ASN A 33 -11.25 -6.08 0.75
C ASN A 33 -11.42 -7.39 1.53
N TYR A 34 -10.29 -7.94 1.95
CA TYR A 34 -10.25 -9.16 2.73
C TYR A 34 -10.69 -8.95 4.19
N SER A 35 -10.60 -7.75 4.75
CA SER A 35 -11.14 -7.51 6.10
C SER A 35 -12.67 -7.60 6.14
N GLY A 36 -13.33 -7.30 5.02
CA GLY A 36 -14.79 -7.16 4.97
C GLY A 36 -15.31 -5.87 5.59
N ILE A 37 -14.42 -4.90 5.89
CA ILE A 37 -14.82 -3.58 6.36
C ILE A 37 -15.80 -2.92 5.39
N ALA A 38 -16.86 -2.33 5.94
CA ALA A 38 -17.84 -1.56 5.20
C ALA A 38 -18.20 -0.34 6.04
N ASP A 39 -17.58 0.79 5.73
CA ASP A 39 -17.78 2.06 6.43
C ASP A 39 -17.97 3.18 5.39
N PRO A 40 -19.14 3.85 5.36
CA PRO A 40 -19.42 4.85 4.34
C PRO A 40 -18.44 6.03 4.32
N GLN A 41 -17.92 6.43 5.49
CA GLN A 41 -16.95 7.53 5.58
C GLN A 41 -15.58 7.12 5.03
N LEU A 42 -15.15 5.89 5.29
CA LEU A 42 -13.95 5.33 4.69
C LEU A 42 -14.08 5.24 3.16
N ASP A 43 -15.21 4.74 2.66
CA ASP A 43 -15.46 4.63 1.21
C ASP A 43 -15.43 6.00 0.54
N GLU A 44 -16.16 6.99 1.07
CA GLU A 44 -16.18 8.37 0.54
C GLU A 44 -14.79 9.00 0.54
N ALA A 45 -14.00 8.79 1.61
CA ALA A 45 -12.64 9.30 1.69
C ALA A 45 -11.70 8.62 0.68
N LEU A 46 -11.82 7.31 0.49
CA LEU A 46 -11.04 6.58 -0.53
C LEU A 46 -11.41 7.04 -1.95
N ASP A 47 -12.69 7.24 -2.25
CA ASP A 47 -13.16 7.74 -3.55
C ASP A 47 -12.68 9.18 -3.81
N LYS A 48 -12.73 10.04 -2.79
CA LYS A 48 -12.25 11.42 -2.89
C LYS A 48 -10.73 11.48 -3.06
N GLY A 49 -9.98 10.68 -2.30
CA GLY A 49 -8.53 10.58 -2.44
C GLY A 49 -8.12 10.16 -3.85
N LEU A 50 -8.80 9.13 -4.38
CA LEU A 50 -8.56 8.59 -5.73
C LEU A 50 -8.89 9.56 -6.87
N SER A 51 -9.94 10.39 -6.72
CA SER A 51 -10.46 11.21 -7.82
C SER A 51 -10.06 12.68 -7.78
N SER A 52 -9.66 13.22 -6.62
CA SER A 52 -9.31 14.65 -6.51
C SER A 52 -8.01 14.98 -7.26
N GLN A 53 -8.00 16.13 -7.92
CA GLN A 53 -6.83 16.69 -8.61
C GLN A 53 -6.10 17.75 -7.75
N ASP A 54 -6.66 18.10 -6.60
CA ASP A 54 -6.07 19.03 -5.65
C ASP A 54 -5.29 18.28 -4.56
N GLU A 55 -4.01 18.62 -4.38
CA GLU A 55 -3.14 17.92 -3.44
C GLU A 55 -3.62 18.08 -1.98
N SER A 56 -4.19 19.23 -1.61
CA SER A 56 -4.67 19.47 -0.26
C SER A 56 -5.95 18.68 0.03
N GLU A 57 -6.85 18.56 -0.94
CA GLU A 57 -8.04 17.72 -0.84
C GLU A 57 -7.68 16.24 -0.74
N ARG A 58 -6.71 15.77 -1.54
CA ARG A 58 -6.20 14.39 -1.46
C ARG A 58 -5.63 14.09 -0.08
N LYS A 59 -4.81 14.99 0.48
CA LYS A 59 -4.24 14.83 1.83
C LYS A 59 -5.33 14.76 2.89
N ALA A 60 -6.29 15.67 2.86
CA ALA A 60 -7.40 15.68 3.81
C ALA A 60 -8.24 14.38 3.74
N ALA A 61 -8.48 13.86 2.53
CA ALA A 61 -9.15 12.58 2.35
C ALA A 61 -8.35 11.42 2.99
N TYR A 62 -7.03 11.36 2.78
CA TYR A 62 -6.19 10.33 3.39
C TYR A 62 -5.97 10.46 4.89
N GLU A 63 -6.15 11.65 5.46
CA GLU A 63 -6.24 11.83 6.91
C GLU A 63 -7.51 11.17 7.46
N VAL A 64 -8.66 11.34 6.79
CA VAL A 64 -9.90 10.64 7.16
C VAL A 64 -9.73 9.13 7.04
N VAL A 65 -9.13 8.62 5.97
CA VAL A 65 -8.84 7.17 5.82
C VAL A 65 -8.04 6.67 7.03
N GLN A 66 -6.96 7.36 7.41
CA GLN A 66 -6.15 6.96 8.57
C GLN A 66 -6.93 6.98 9.88
N GLN A 67 -7.76 8.00 10.11
CA GLN A 67 -8.61 8.09 11.30
C GLN A 67 -9.61 6.91 11.36
N ARG A 68 -10.32 6.64 10.26
CA ARG A 68 -11.27 5.53 10.18
C ARG A 68 -10.60 4.18 10.40
N LEU A 69 -9.41 3.96 9.84
CA LEU A 69 -8.66 2.72 10.07
C LEU A 69 -8.25 2.54 11.54
N ALA A 70 -7.84 3.62 12.22
CA ALA A 70 -7.49 3.57 13.64
C ALA A 70 -8.71 3.29 14.53
N GLU A 71 -9.86 3.86 14.20
CA GLU A 71 -11.10 3.70 14.96
C GLU A 71 -11.77 2.33 14.75
N LEU A 72 -11.79 1.85 13.50
CA LEU A 72 -12.45 0.60 13.13
C LEU A 72 -11.55 -0.62 13.35
N ASN A 73 -10.22 -0.42 13.36
CA ASN A 73 -9.20 -1.46 13.52
C ASN A 73 -9.45 -2.72 12.65
N PRO A 74 -9.70 -2.58 11.33
CA PRO A 74 -10.03 -3.72 10.46
C PRO A 74 -8.84 -4.64 10.16
N LEU A 75 -7.64 -4.22 10.56
CA LEU A 75 -6.36 -4.85 10.24
C LEU A 75 -5.31 -4.43 11.27
N ILE A 76 -4.35 -5.32 11.52
CA ILE A 76 -3.24 -5.09 12.44
C ILE A 76 -1.97 -4.93 11.61
N PHE A 77 -1.41 -3.72 11.56
CA PHE A 77 -0.10 -3.48 10.95
C PHE A 77 1.01 -3.93 11.90
N TYR A 78 1.72 -5.03 11.54
CA TYR A 78 2.78 -5.59 12.40
C TYR A 78 4.16 -5.64 11.72
N THR A 79 4.27 -5.35 10.43
CA THR A 79 5.55 -5.30 9.72
C THR A 79 5.54 -4.23 8.63
N ARG A 80 6.69 -3.57 8.45
CA ARG A 80 6.97 -2.73 7.28
C ARG A 80 8.07 -3.41 6.47
N ALA A 81 7.78 -3.70 5.21
CA ALA A 81 8.76 -4.33 4.33
C ALA A 81 10.00 -3.43 4.18
N ALA A 82 11.18 -4.01 4.40
CA ALA A 82 12.48 -3.38 4.21
C ALA A 82 13.26 -4.19 3.18
N PRO A 83 13.02 -3.98 1.88
CA PRO A 83 13.73 -4.72 0.84
C PRO A 83 15.23 -4.39 0.88
N GLY A 84 16.05 -5.40 0.59
CA GLY A 84 17.51 -5.28 0.54
C GLY A 84 18.05 -5.91 -0.75
N VAL A 85 19.23 -5.46 -1.16
CA VAL A 85 19.95 -6.01 -2.33
C VAL A 85 21.25 -6.61 -1.85
N MET A 86 21.54 -7.83 -2.31
CA MET A 86 22.83 -8.48 -2.14
C MET A 86 23.50 -8.60 -3.51
N ALA A 87 24.76 -8.20 -3.61
CA ALA A 87 25.55 -8.28 -4.83
C ALA A 87 26.99 -8.70 -4.51
N ASN A 88 27.72 -9.15 -5.52
CA ASN A 88 29.16 -9.42 -5.40
C ASN A 88 29.92 -8.10 -5.14
N GLY A 89 31.07 -8.17 -4.47
CA GLY A 89 31.90 -7.01 -4.12
C GLY A 89 32.46 -6.24 -5.34
N ASN A 90 32.39 -6.82 -6.54
CA ASN A 90 32.76 -6.15 -7.78
C ASN A 90 31.56 -5.51 -8.52
N VAL A 91 30.34 -5.58 -7.97
CA VAL A 91 29.16 -4.92 -8.54
C VAL A 91 28.97 -3.58 -7.85
N GLY A 92 28.95 -2.50 -8.64
CA GLY A 92 28.74 -1.15 -8.15
C GLY A 92 27.54 -0.47 -8.79
N GLY A 93 27.27 0.75 -8.31
CA GLY A 93 26.16 1.56 -8.82
C GLY A 93 24.78 1.07 -8.39
N ILE A 94 24.68 0.35 -7.26
CA ILE A 94 23.41 -0.17 -6.76
C ILE A 94 22.57 0.99 -6.21
N VAL A 95 21.52 1.36 -6.93
CA VAL A 95 20.48 2.30 -6.48
C VAL A 95 19.14 1.58 -6.44
N GLN A 96 18.53 1.51 -5.25
CA GLN A 96 17.19 0.95 -5.08
C GLN A 96 16.12 2.03 -5.29
N TYR A 97 15.01 1.67 -5.92
CA TYR A 97 13.83 2.50 -6.07
C TYR A 97 12.54 1.72 -5.79
N GLY A 98 11.48 2.44 -5.38
CA GLY A 98 10.20 1.84 -5.04
C GLY A 98 10.33 0.80 -3.90
N MET A 99 9.81 -0.41 -4.14
CA MET A 99 9.89 -1.53 -3.19
C MET A 99 11.04 -2.50 -3.49
N GLY A 100 12.26 -1.98 -3.64
CA GLY A 100 13.47 -2.80 -3.73
C GLY A 100 13.96 -3.15 -5.12
N SER A 101 13.38 -2.55 -6.16
CA SER A 101 13.89 -2.68 -7.53
C SER A 101 15.23 -1.94 -7.65
N VAL A 102 16.15 -2.48 -8.46
CA VAL A 102 17.42 -1.80 -8.80
C VAL A 102 17.28 -1.03 -10.09
N LEU A 103 17.91 0.13 -10.21
CA LEU A 103 18.02 0.89 -11.47
C LEU A 103 19.08 0.26 -12.38
N PRO A 104 18.71 -0.51 -13.43
CA PRO A 104 19.70 -1.27 -14.20
C PRO A 104 20.72 -0.40 -14.90
N GLU A 105 20.35 0.80 -15.32
CA GLU A 105 21.20 1.79 -15.99
C GLU A 105 22.35 2.32 -15.12
N THR A 106 22.22 2.16 -13.80
CA THR A 106 23.26 2.59 -12.84
C THR A 106 24.26 1.48 -12.53
N LEU A 107 23.92 0.22 -12.83
CA LEU A 107 24.73 -0.94 -12.47
C LEU A 107 25.99 -1.05 -13.34
N TRP A 108 27.09 -1.45 -12.71
CA TRP A 108 28.33 -1.77 -13.40
C TRP A 108 29.10 -2.88 -12.68
N ILE A 109 30.04 -3.51 -13.40
CA ILE A 109 30.91 -4.56 -12.88
C ILE A 109 32.36 -4.13 -13.03
N GLN A 110 33.11 -4.12 -11.93
CA GLN A 110 34.56 -3.99 -11.95
C GLN A 110 35.16 -5.28 -12.51
N LYS A 111 35.98 -5.14 -13.56
CA LYS A 111 36.76 -6.25 -14.12
C LYS A 111 37.90 -6.65 -13.20
#